data_AF-A0A1D6QAC9-F1
#
_entry.id   AF-A0A1D6QAC9-F1
#
_cell.length_a   1.000
_cell.length_b   1.000
_cell.length_c   1.000
_cell.angle_alpha   90.00
_cell.angle_beta   90.00
_cell.angle_gamma   90.00
#
_symmetry.space_group_name_H-M   'P 1'
#
loop_
_entity.id
_entity.type
_entity.pdbx_description
1 polymer ?
#
loop_
_entity_poly.entity_id
_entity_poly.type
_entity_poly.pdbx_seq_one_letter_code
_entity_poly.pdbx_strand_id
1 'polypeptide(L)'
;MIKRGTVKEQLAVDSVSRKMAGLCPLMPEEVGLLLQAVGYPPTTIIFLAGSETFGGQRMLIPLRAMFANLVDRTSLCSQRELFDLVGPEDPRTPDLPQPPPPKSEKQLIEEWRRAGPRPRPLPPPPARPFYAHEKEGWYGWIGENDTEPDASLIEFRRQAHQLLWDALDYFVSVEADAFFPGFHNDGSGWPDYSSLVMGHRLYQTPSGITYRPDRGKNVTDISGRNKHNSYANCKIIKVTGLSSSIL
;
A
#
# COMPACT_ATOMS: atom_id res chain seq x y z
N MET A 1 -14.33 -0.57 -6.47
CA MET A 1 -13.83 0.78 -6.15
C MET A 1 -14.91 1.85 -6.26
N ILE A 2 -15.94 1.65 -7.09
CA ILE A 2 -17.03 2.62 -7.27
C ILE A 2 -18.04 2.46 -6.14
N LYS A 3 -18.45 1.22 -5.81
CA LYS A 3 -19.30 0.93 -4.63
C LYS A 3 -18.69 1.43 -3.31
N ARG A 4 -17.36 1.43 -3.24
CA ARG A 4 -16.58 1.91 -2.09
C ARG A 4 -16.27 3.40 -2.11
N GLY A 5 -16.72 4.13 -3.14
CA GLY A 5 -16.50 5.57 -3.30
C GLY A 5 -15.04 5.99 -3.50
N THR A 6 -14.13 5.04 -3.78
CA THR A 6 -12.68 5.29 -3.90
C THR A 6 -12.33 6.02 -5.20
N VAL A 7 -13.11 5.79 -6.27
CA VAL A 7 -12.96 6.47 -7.56
C VAL A 7 -14.24 7.22 -7.87
N LYS A 8 -14.15 8.55 -7.98
CA LYS A 8 -15.19 9.42 -8.54
C LYS A 8 -14.87 9.62 -10.02
N GLU A 9 -15.66 9.03 -10.91
CA GLU A 9 -15.79 9.10 -12.38
C GLU A 9 -14.68 9.73 -13.29
N GLN A 10 -13.93 10.75 -12.87
CA GLN A 10 -12.84 11.34 -13.66
C GLN A 10 -11.52 10.58 -13.48
N LEU A 11 -11.18 9.75 -14.47
CA LEU A 11 -9.93 8.98 -14.53
C LEU A 11 -8.71 9.78 -15.04
N ALA A 12 -8.86 11.10 -15.25
CA ALA A 12 -7.78 11.99 -15.66
C ALA A 12 -7.32 12.86 -14.49
N VAL A 13 -6.14 12.56 -13.94
CA VAL A 13 -5.51 13.34 -12.86
C VAL A 13 -4.19 13.91 -13.37
N ASP A 14 -4.09 15.24 -13.45
CA ASP A 14 -2.80 15.89 -13.72
C ASP A 14 -1.93 15.89 -12.45
N SER A 15 -1.01 14.93 -12.40
CA SER A 15 -0.09 14.76 -11.26
C SER A 15 0.84 15.95 -11.05
N VAL A 16 1.22 16.67 -12.13
CA VAL A 16 2.21 17.76 -12.06
C VAL A 16 1.60 19.00 -11.42
N SER A 17 0.42 19.43 -11.89
CA SER A 17 -0.27 20.57 -11.27
C SER A 17 -0.65 20.29 -9.82
N ARG A 18 -1.11 19.08 -9.49
CA ARG A 18 -1.40 18.69 -8.09
C ARG A 18 -0.14 18.72 -7.22
N LYS A 19 1.01 18.28 -7.73
CA LYS A 19 2.28 18.33 -6.99
C LYS A 19 2.72 19.78 -6.76
N MET A 20 2.65 20.63 -7.79
CA MET A 20 2.98 22.06 -7.68
C MET A 20 2.05 22.80 -6.72
N ALA A 21 0.77 22.40 -6.64
CA ALA A 21 -0.18 22.93 -5.67
C ALA A 21 0.01 22.38 -4.24
N GLY A 22 1.01 21.51 -4.01
CA GLY A 22 1.25 20.88 -2.71
C GLY A 22 0.21 19.81 -2.33
N LEU A 23 -0.65 19.39 -3.27
CA LEU A 23 -1.70 18.39 -3.09
C LEU A 23 -1.19 16.94 -3.20
N CYS A 24 0.09 16.76 -3.54
CA CYS A 24 0.76 15.47 -3.55
C CYS A 24 1.64 15.28 -2.29
N PRO A 25 1.76 14.05 -1.77
CA PRO A 25 2.75 13.71 -0.75
C PRO A 25 4.19 13.82 -1.26
N LEU A 26 5.15 13.95 -0.35
CA LEU A 26 6.58 13.91 -0.65
C LEU A 26 7.03 12.48 -0.96
N MET A 27 7.93 12.34 -1.92
CA MET A 27 8.60 11.08 -2.25
C MET A 27 9.61 10.70 -1.18
N PRO A 28 9.91 9.40 -0.95
CA PRO A 28 10.92 8.97 0.02
C PRO A 28 12.28 9.66 -0.16
N GLU A 29 12.68 9.94 -1.40
CA GLU A 29 13.89 10.73 -1.72
C GLU A 29 13.79 12.18 -1.23
N GLU A 30 12.66 12.86 -1.51
CA GLU A 30 12.42 14.24 -1.07
C GLU A 30 12.37 14.34 0.45
N VAL A 31 11.79 13.34 1.13
CA VAL A 31 11.80 13.32 2.59
C VAL A 31 13.20 13.10 3.13
N GLY A 32 14.01 12.21 2.54
CA GLY A 32 15.39 12.03 2.98
C GLY A 32 16.22 13.31 2.87
N LEU A 33 16.07 14.05 1.77
CA LEU A 33 16.71 15.37 1.61
C LEU A 33 16.18 16.39 2.64
N LEU A 34 14.87 16.41 2.89
CA LEU A 34 14.27 17.27 3.91
C LEU A 34 14.84 16.97 5.30
N LEU A 35 14.98 15.70 5.68
CA LEU A 35 15.52 15.30 6.97
C LEU A 35 16.98 15.72 7.14
N GLN A 36 17.78 15.58 6.09
CA GLN A 36 19.16 16.09 6.08
C GLN A 36 19.20 17.62 6.22
N ALA A 37 18.33 18.33 5.49
CA ALA A 37 18.24 19.79 5.56
C ALA A 37 17.80 20.31 6.94
N VAL A 38 16.95 19.55 7.63
CA VAL A 38 16.53 19.83 9.02
C VAL A 38 17.65 19.53 10.02
N GLY A 39 18.66 18.75 9.64
CA GLY A 39 19.84 18.46 10.46
C GLY A 39 19.84 17.09 11.13
N TYR A 40 18.99 16.16 10.71
CA TYR A 40 19.04 14.79 11.23
C TYR A 40 20.23 14.01 10.63
N PRO A 41 21.07 13.36 11.46
CA PRO A 41 22.20 12.58 10.97
C PRO A 41 21.73 11.31 10.25
N PRO A 42 22.53 10.74 9.32
CA PRO A 42 22.19 9.52 8.60
C PRO A 42 22.07 8.27 9.51
N THR A 43 22.57 8.35 10.74
CA THR A 43 22.45 7.31 11.78
C THR A 43 21.08 7.31 12.47
N THR A 44 20.21 8.27 12.17
CA THR A 44 18.91 8.40 12.83
C THR A 44 18.01 7.22 12.47
N ILE A 45 17.28 6.70 13.46
CA ILE A 45 16.32 5.62 13.25
C ILE A 45 15.04 6.24 12.69
N ILE A 46 14.62 5.76 11.53
CA ILE A 46 13.43 6.23 10.85
C ILE A 46 12.42 5.10 10.83
N PHE A 47 11.24 5.34 11.40
CA PHE A 47 10.12 4.42 11.28
C PHE A 47 9.18 4.87 10.16
N LEU A 48 8.87 3.97 9.23
CA LEU A 48 7.91 4.21 8.15
C LEU A 48 6.55 3.63 8.49
N ALA A 49 5.61 4.51 8.81
CA ALA A 49 4.21 4.15 8.89
C ALA A 49 3.64 3.99 7.47
N GLY A 50 3.00 2.86 7.20
CA GLY A 50 2.37 2.59 5.90
C GLY A 50 3.34 2.31 4.74
N SER A 51 4.50 1.68 4.96
CA SER A 51 5.53 1.46 3.91
C SER A 51 5.04 0.76 2.62
N GLU A 52 3.93 0.00 2.68
CA GLU A 52 3.26 -0.59 1.51
C GLU A 52 2.73 0.45 0.51
N THR A 53 2.36 1.64 0.97
CA THR A 53 1.70 2.65 0.14
C THR A 53 2.66 3.29 -0.87
N PHE A 54 3.96 3.35 -0.59
CA PHE A 54 4.95 3.94 -1.49
C PHE A 54 5.23 3.13 -2.76
N GLY A 55 4.52 2.01 -3.00
CA GLY A 55 4.84 1.08 -4.08
C GLY A 55 5.88 0.04 -3.67
N GLY A 56 6.02 -0.17 -2.36
CA GLY A 56 6.87 -1.19 -1.75
C GLY A 56 8.35 -0.82 -1.65
N GLN A 57 9.16 -1.84 -1.35
CA GLN A 57 10.57 -1.70 -0.98
C GLN A 57 11.45 -1.01 -2.03
N ARG A 58 11.06 -1.09 -3.32
CA ARG A 58 11.78 -0.46 -4.44
C ARG A 58 11.82 1.07 -4.33
N MET A 59 10.73 1.67 -3.85
CA MET A 59 10.62 3.13 -3.76
C MET A 59 11.31 3.69 -2.51
N LEU A 60 11.69 2.82 -1.58
CA LEU A 60 12.41 3.16 -0.35
C LEU A 60 13.94 3.09 -0.51
N ILE A 61 14.44 2.56 -1.62
CA ILE A 61 15.88 2.48 -1.93
C ILE A 61 16.62 3.82 -1.73
N PRO A 62 16.16 4.95 -2.30
CA PRO A 62 16.87 6.23 -2.11
C PRO A 62 16.87 6.69 -0.66
N LEU A 63 15.77 6.46 0.08
CA LEU A 63 15.69 6.79 1.50
C LEU A 63 16.65 5.93 2.33
N ARG A 64 16.73 4.63 2.05
CA ARG A 64 17.69 3.71 2.68
C ARG A 64 19.14 4.06 2.40
N ALA A 65 19.43 4.61 1.21
CA ALA A 65 20.77 5.06 0.86
C ALA A 65 21.19 6.29 1.70
N MET A 66 20.24 7.15 2.09
CA MET A 66 20.49 8.31 2.95
C MET A 66 20.47 7.97 4.45
N PHE A 67 19.60 7.05 4.86
CA PHE A 67 19.42 6.63 6.25
C PHE A 67 19.42 5.11 6.32
N ALA A 68 20.49 4.53 6.86
CA ALA A 68 20.65 3.08 6.93
C ALA A 68 19.66 2.42 7.92
N ASN A 69 19.25 3.16 8.95
CA ASN A 69 18.40 2.66 10.04
C ASN A 69 16.91 2.88 9.74
N LEU A 70 16.43 2.29 8.65
CA LEU A 70 15.02 2.35 8.26
C LEU A 70 14.26 1.14 8.80
N VAL A 71 13.29 1.39 9.68
CA VAL A 71 12.48 0.40 10.38
C VAL A 71 11.04 0.47 9.88
N ASP A 72 10.48 -0.68 9.56
CA ASP A 72 9.07 -0.85 9.22
C ASP A 72 8.37 -1.66 10.33
N ARG A 73 7.04 -1.74 10.29
CA ARG A 73 6.24 -2.59 11.22
C ARG A 73 6.69 -4.05 11.28
N THR A 74 7.20 -4.61 10.18
CA THR A 74 7.71 -5.99 10.11
C THR A 74 9.03 -6.19 10.86
N SER A 75 9.79 -5.11 11.07
CA SER A 75 11.02 -5.11 11.88
C SER A 75 10.80 -4.65 13.31
N LEU A 76 9.66 -4.00 13.60
CA LEU A 76 9.34 -3.50 14.94
C LEU A 76 8.83 -4.60 15.87
N CYS A 77 8.05 -5.54 15.34
CA CYS A 77 7.51 -6.66 16.12
C CYS A 77 8.19 -7.97 15.73
N SER A 78 8.42 -8.83 16.72
CA SER A 78 8.81 -10.22 16.45
C SER A 78 7.69 -10.98 15.73
N GLN A 79 8.03 -12.07 15.03
CA GLN A 79 7.03 -12.90 14.34
C GLN A 79 5.95 -13.43 15.30
N ARG A 80 6.30 -13.66 16.58
CA ARG A 80 5.38 -14.11 17.61
C ARG A 80 4.41 -13.01 18.01
N GLU A 81 4.91 -11.81 18.31
CA GLU A 81 4.05 -10.67 18.66
C GLU A 81 3.10 -10.28 17.51
N LEU A 82 3.58 -10.36 16.26
CA LEU A 82 2.72 -10.13 15.09
C LEU A 82 1.62 -11.19 14.98
N PHE A 83 1.96 -12.45 15.24
CA PHE A 83 0.99 -13.55 15.24
C PHE A 83 -0.04 -13.38 16.37
N ASP A 84 0.40 -13.03 17.57
CA ASP A 84 -0.46 -12.81 18.73
C ASP A 84 -1.39 -11.59 18.53
N LEU A 85 -0.90 -10.54 17.87
CA LEU A 85 -1.70 -9.35 17.55
C LEU A 85 -2.83 -9.64 16.55
N VAL A 86 -2.51 -10.40 15.50
CA VAL A 86 -3.51 -10.79 14.48
C VAL A 86 -4.48 -11.83 15.05
N GLY A 87 -3.98 -12.69 15.95
CA GLY A 87 -4.71 -13.80 16.52
C GLY A 87 -4.70 -15.04 15.62
N PRO A 88 -5.24 -16.16 16.13
CA PRO A 88 -5.35 -17.38 15.36
C PRO A 88 -6.29 -17.16 14.19
N GLU A 89 -5.79 -17.42 13.00
CA GLU A 89 -6.55 -17.32 11.77
C GLU A 89 -6.80 -18.70 11.18
N ASP A 90 -8.00 -18.93 10.67
CA ASP A 90 -8.31 -20.19 10.03
C ASP A 90 -7.36 -20.43 8.84
N PRO A 91 -6.72 -21.62 8.78
CA PRO A 91 -5.94 -22.02 7.62
C PRO A 91 -6.83 -21.96 6.39
N ARG A 92 -6.35 -21.28 5.35
CA ARG A 92 -7.05 -21.31 4.07
C ARG A 92 -7.04 -22.76 3.58
N THR A 93 -8.20 -23.23 3.13
CA THR A 93 -8.22 -24.38 2.21
C THR A 93 -7.32 -24.02 1.03
N PRO A 94 -6.26 -24.78 0.73
CA PRO A 94 -5.46 -24.50 -0.43
C PRO A 94 -6.36 -24.60 -1.66
N ASP A 95 -6.53 -23.50 -2.39
CA ASP A 95 -7.29 -23.45 -3.63
C ASP A 95 -6.48 -24.15 -4.73
N LEU A 96 -6.35 -25.46 -4.61
CA LEU A 96 -5.76 -26.28 -5.64
C LEU A 96 -6.75 -26.30 -6.82
N PRO A 97 -6.29 -26.01 -8.05
CA PRO A 97 -7.11 -26.19 -9.23
C PRO A 97 -7.62 -27.63 -9.22
N GLN A 98 -8.95 -27.81 -9.13
CA GLN A 98 -9.51 -29.13 -9.34
C GLN A 98 -9.30 -29.43 -10.83
N PRO A 99 -8.53 -30.48 -11.18
CA PRO A 99 -8.47 -30.90 -12.58
C PRO A 99 -9.89 -31.18 -13.05
N PRO A 100 -10.23 -30.91 -14.32
CA PRO A 100 -11.51 -31.32 -14.85
C PRO A 100 -11.69 -32.82 -14.58
N PRO A 101 -12.91 -33.26 -14.19
CA PRO A 101 -13.14 -34.66 -13.90
C PRO A 101 -12.67 -35.51 -15.10
N PRO A 102 -11.97 -36.64 -14.85
CA PRO A 102 -11.50 -37.49 -15.92
C PRO A 102 -12.68 -37.93 -16.78
N LYS A 103 -12.61 -37.67 -18.09
CA LYS A 103 -13.65 -38.08 -19.03
C LYS A 103 -13.70 -39.61 -19.09
N SER A 104 -14.91 -40.16 -19.11
CA SER A 104 -15.09 -41.59 -19.32
C SER A 104 -14.65 -41.98 -20.75
N GLU A 105 -14.25 -43.24 -20.92
CA GLU A 105 -13.76 -43.74 -22.22
C GLU A 105 -14.79 -43.56 -23.34
N LYS A 106 -16.09 -43.73 -23.04
CA LYS A 106 -17.20 -43.50 -23.98
C LYS A 106 -17.26 -42.04 -24.45
N GLN A 107 -17.07 -41.08 -23.54
CA GLN A 107 -17.07 -39.65 -23.86
C GLN A 107 -15.87 -39.27 -24.73
N LEU A 108 -14.69 -39.87 -24.48
CA LEU A 108 -13.50 -39.66 -25.31
C LEU A 108 -13.71 -40.19 -26.74
N ILE A 109 -14.30 -41.38 -26.88
CA ILE A 109 -14.61 -41.98 -28.18
C ILE A 109 -15.62 -41.13 -28.95
N GLU A 110 -16.63 -40.58 -28.26
CA GLU A 110 -17.65 -39.76 -28.90
C GLU A 110 -17.13 -38.38 -29.32
N GLU A 111 -16.29 -37.73 -28.50
CA GLU A 111 -15.58 -36.52 -28.87
C GLU A 111 -14.66 -36.75 -30.08
N TRP A 112 -13.93 -37.87 -30.10
CA TRP A 112 -13.09 -38.25 -31.24
C TRP A 112 -13.93 -38.39 -32.51
N ARG A 113 -15.05 -39.11 -32.45
CA ARG A 113 -15.95 -39.32 -33.60
C ARG A 113 -16.55 -38.02 -34.12
N ARG A 114 -16.77 -37.04 -33.24
CA ARG A 114 -17.31 -35.71 -33.57
C ARG A 114 -16.24 -34.74 -34.11
N ALA A 115 -14.96 -34.95 -33.80
CA ALA A 115 -13.90 -33.95 -34.02
C ALA A 115 -13.55 -33.64 -35.49
N GLY A 116 -13.99 -34.45 -36.46
CA GLY A 116 -13.78 -34.19 -37.90
C GLY A 116 -12.30 -34.06 -38.33
N PRO A 117 -12.02 -33.73 -39.60
CA PRO A 117 -10.67 -33.41 -40.06
C PRO A 117 -10.19 -32.12 -39.38
N ARG A 118 -9.00 -32.14 -38.76
CA ARG A 118 -8.47 -30.92 -38.11
C ARG A 118 -8.28 -29.82 -39.16
N PRO A 119 -8.98 -28.68 -39.04
CA PRO A 119 -8.78 -27.57 -39.96
C PRO A 119 -7.34 -27.07 -39.85
N ARG A 120 -6.74 -26.74 -41.00
CA ARG A 120 -5.49 -25.97 -41.09
C ARG A 120 -5.82 -24.59 -41.64
N PRO A 121 -5.35 -23.49 -41.00
CA PRO A 121 -4.48 -23.41 -39.82
C PRO A 121 -5.14 -23.94 -38.54
N LEU A 122 -4.34 -24.46 -37.61
CA LEU A 122 -4.87 -24.96 -36.34
C LEU A 122 -5.63 -23.83 -35.63
N PRO A 123 -6.78 -24.12 -35.00
CA PRO A 123 -7.43 -23.14 -34.14
C PRO A 123 -6.46 -22.77 -33.00
N PRO A 124 -6.57 -21.54 -32.46
CA PRO A 124 -5.82 -21.16 -31.28
C PRO A 124 -6.07 -22.18 -30.17
N PRO A 125 -5.07 -22.45 -29.32
CA PRO A 125 -5.24 -23.36 -28.19
C PRO A 125 -6.43 -22.92 -27.35
N PRO A 126 -7.22 -23.87 -26.79
CA PRO A 126 -8.33 -23.53 -25.93
C PRO A 126 -7.83 -22.67 -24.77
N ALA A 127 -8.65 -21.69 -24.37
CA ALA A 127 -8.33 -20.83 -23.25
C ALA A 127 -8.05 -21.69 -22.01
N ARG A 128 -7.02 -21.33 -21.24
CA ARG A 128 -6.75 -21.99 -19.96
C ARG A 128 -7.99 -21.83 -19.04
N PRO A 129 -8.32 -22.83 -18.22
CA PRO A 129 -9.29 -22.61 -17.16
C PRO A 129 -8.79 -21.48 -16.27
N PHE A 130 -9.67 -20.52 -15.97
CA PHE A 130 -9.37 -19.48 -14.98
C PHE A 130 -9.15 -20.13 -13.62
N TYR A 131 -8.05 -19.76 -12.95
CA TYR A 131 -7.81 -20.23 -11.60
C TYR A 131 -8.81 -19.59 -10.63
N ALA A 132 -9.11 -20.25 -9.49
CA ALA A 132 -10.02 -19.69 -8.50
C ALA A 132 -9.57 -18.31 -8.01
N HIS A 133 -8.27 -18.11 -7.80
CA HIS A 133 -7.69 -16.80 -7.44
C HIS A 133 -7.80 -15.72 -8.54
N GLU A 134 -8.03 -16.11 -9.79
CA GLU A 134 -8.31 -15.17 -10.88
C GLU A 134 -9.78 -14.79 -10.92
N LYS A 135 -10.67 -15.66 -10.46
CA LYS A 135 -12.10 -15.35 -10.26
C LYS A 135 -12.33 -14.49 -9.03
N GLU A 136 -11.47 -14.65 -8.03
CA GLU A 136 -11.52 -13.85 -6.81
C GLU A 136 -10.86 -12.48 -7.00
N GLY A 137 -11.62 -11.43 -6.71
CA GLY A 137 -11.11 -10.06 -6.72
C GLY A 137 -11.29 -9.33 -8.06
N TRP A 138 -10.42 -8.37 -8.33
CA TRP A 138 -10.64 -7.37 -9.38
C TRP A 138 -10.52 -7.92 -10.80
N TYR A 139 -9.61 -8.88 -11.03
CA TYR A 139 -9.41 -9.49 -12.35
C TYR A 139 -10.59 -10.38 -12.77
N GLY A 140 -11.19 -11.11 -11.82
CA GLY A 140 -12.36 -11.96 -12.07
C GLY A 140 -13.59 -11.13 -12.37
N TRP A 141 -13.75 -10.01 -11.67
CA TRP A 141 -14.83 -9.06 -11.94
C TRP A 141 -14.82 -8.58 -13.40
N ILE A 142 -13.69 -8.07 -13.89
CA ILE A 142 -13.59 -7.50 -15.25
C ILE A 142 -13.90 -8.55 -16.34
N GLY A 143 -13.64 -9.84 -16.06
CA GLY A 143 -13.85 -10.92 -17.01
C GLY A 143 -15.25 -11.54 -16.99
N GLU A 144 -15.95 -11.49 -15.86
CA GLU A 144 -17.22 -12.24 -15.67
C GLU A 144 -18.47 -11.35 -15.67
N ASN A 145 -18.44 -10.17 -15.03
CA ASN A 145 -19.65 -9.35 -14.82
C ASN A 145 -19.36 -7.85 -14.94
N ASP A 146 -20.28 -7.08 -15.56
CA ASP A 146 -20.18 -5.62 -15.63
C ASP A 146 -20.43 -4.92 -14.27
N THR A 147 -20.92 -5.64 -13.27
CA THR A 147 -21.30 -5.12 -11.95
C THR A 147 -20.27 -5.47 -10.87
N GLU A 148 -19.81 -4.46 -10.12
CA GLU A 148 -18.79 -4.65 -9.07
C GLU A 148 -19.26 -5.71 -8.04
N PRO A 149 -18.50 -6.78 -7.79
CA PRO A 149 -18.90 -7.84 -6.86
C PRO A 149 -18.91 -7.34 -5.42
N ASP A 150 -19.66 -8.03 -4.57
CA ASP A 150 -19.62 -7.76 -3.14
C ASP A 150 -18.28 -8.24 -2.55
N ALA A 151 -17.87 -7.65 -1.41
CA ALA A 151 -16.57 -7.94 -0.83
C ALA A 151 -16.48 -9.41 -0.38
N SER A 152 -15.41 -10.09 -0.76
CA SER A 152 -15.15 -11.47 -0.32
C SER A 152 -14.70 -11.53 1.14
N LEU A 153 -14.84 -12.69 1.79
CA LEU A 153 -14.34 -12.91 3.16
C LEU A 153 -12.84 -12.63 3.29
N ILE A 154 -12.06 -12.98 2.27
CA ILE A 154 -10.61 -12.69 2.19
C ILE A 154 -10.34 -11.19 2.21
N GLU A 155 -11.18 -10.43 1.52
CA GLU A 155 -11.05 -8.99 1.45
C GLU A 155 -11.41 -8.31 2.78
N PHE A 156 -12.44 -8.79 3.48
CA PHE A 156 -12.73 -8.35 4.85
C PHE A 156 -11.59 -8.68 5.83
N ARG A 157 -11.04 -9.90 5.74
CA ARG A 157 -9.89 -10.32 6.55
C ARG A 157 -8.67 -9.42 6.31
N ARG A 158 -8.35 -9.14 5.04
CA ARG A 158 -7.27 -8.23 4.66
C ARG A 158 -7.50 -6.81 5.20
N GLN A 159 -8.74 -6.31 5.13
CA GLN A 159 -9.09 -5.00 5.68
C GLN A 159 -8.95 -4.96 7.21
N ALA A 160 -9.37 -6.02 7.91
CA ALA A 160 -9.19 -6.12 9.36
C ALA A 160 -7.69 -6.08 9.75
N HIS A 161 -6.84 -6.81 9.03
CA HIS A 161 -5.38 -6.74 9.24
C HIS A 161 -4.82 -5.35 8.96
N GLN A 162 -5.28 -4.68 7.90
CA GLN A 162 -4.88 -3.31 7.61
C GLN A 162 -5.22 -2.34 8.74
N LEU A 163 -6.41 -2.46 9.35
CA LEU A 163 -6.79 -1.62 10.49
C LEU A 163 -5.90 -1.87 11.72
N LEU A 164 -5.51 -3.12 11.97
CA LEU A 164 -4.55 -3.44 13.04
C LEU A 164 -3.18 -2.81 12.76
N TRP A 165 -2.72 -2.87 11.51
CA TRP A 165 -1.45 -2.24 11.13
C TRP A 165 -1.50 -0.71 11.20
N ASP A 166 -2.60 -0.11 10.78
CA ASP A 166 -2.81 1.34 10.90
C ASP A 166 -2.84 1.77 12.38
N ALA A 167 -3.40 0.94 13.27
CA ALA A 167 -3.39 1.18 14.71
C ALA A 167 -1.96 1.12 15.29
N LEU A 168 -1.15 0.13 14.92
CA LEU A 168 0.25 0.07 15.33
C LEU A 168 1.04 1.29 14.84
N ASP A 169 0.89 1.62 13.55
CA ASP A 169 1.50 2.79 12.96
C ASP A 169 1.09 4.06 13.74
N TYR A 170 -0.17 4.13 14.20
CA TYR A 170 -0.71 5.26 14.96
C TYR A 170 -0.04 5.39 16.32
N PHE A 171 0.03 4.31 17.10
CA PHE A 171 0.70 4.30 18.40
C PHE A 171 2.17 4.71 18.26
N VAL A 172 2.89 4.11 17.33
CA VAL A 172 4.29 4.42 17.07
C VAL A 172 4.46 5.89 16.67
N SER A 173 3.56 6.42 15.85
CA SER A 173 3.58 7.83 15.43
C SER A 173 3.29 8.80 16.57
N VAL A 174 2.38 8.45 17.49
CA VAL A 174 2.08 9.24 18.68
C VAL A 174 3.27 9.29 19.64
N GLU A 175 3.96 8.17 19.84
CA GLU A 175 5.11 8.08 20.76
C GLU A 175 6.44 8.54 20.14
N ALA A 176 6.44 9.03 18.90
CA ALA A 176 7.66 9.48 18.25
C ALA A 176 8.30 10.70 18.92
N ASP A 177 9.64 10.77 18.94
CA ASP A 177 10.34 12.01 19.34
C ASP A 177 9.99 13.14 18.37
N ALA A 178 10.11 12.85 17.08
CA ALA A 178 9.71 13.72 15.99
C ALA A 178 8.75 13.02 15.02
N PHE A 179 7.67 13.71 14.69
CA PHE A 179 6.67 13.26 13.73
C PHE A 179 6.66 14.14 12.48
N PHE A 180 6.84 13.52 11.32
CA PHE A 180 6.60 14.16 10.03
C PHE A 180 5.26 13.69 9.48
N PRO A 181 4.23 14.56 9.46
CA PRO A 181 2.97 14.24 8.86
C PRO A 181 3.19 14.00 7.37
N GLY A 182 2.60 12.91 6.90
CA GLY A 182 2.32 12.72 5.50
C GLY A 182 1.27 13.71 5.01
N PHE A 183 0.42 13.31 4.08
CA PHE A 183 -0.63 14.21 3.59
C PHE A 183 -1.63 14.61 4.68
N HIS A 184 -1.94 15.91 4.73
CA HIS A 184 -2.85 16.55 5.66
C HIS A 184 -3.76 17.46 4.84
N ASN A 185 -5.08 17.26 4.96
CA ASN A 185 -6.16 17.96 4.29
C ASN A 185 -6.30 17.62 2.80
N ASP A 186 -6.98 16.51 2.53
CA ASP A 186 -7.52 16.16 1.21
C ASP A 186 -8.72 17.01 0.76
N GLY A 187 -9.15 17.96 1.58
CA GLY A 187 -10.34 18.77 1.33
C GLY A 187 -11.66 18.03 1.58
N SER A 188 -11.62 16.83 2.16
CA SER A 188 -12.83 16.06 2.49
C SER A 188 -13.59 16.61 3.70
N GLY A 189 -12.95 17.47 4.52
CA GLY A 189 -13.50 17.96 5.77
C GLY A 189 -13.45 16.96 6.94
N TRP A 190 -13.01 15.71 6.68
CA TRP A 190 -12.80 14.69 7.71
C TRP A 190 -11.34 14.70 8.19
N PRO A 191 -11.09 14.37 9.47
CA PRO A 191 -9.73 14.31 9.97
C PRO A 191 -8.96 13.14 9.34
N ASP A 192 -7.94 13.46 8.56
CA ASP A 192 -6.96 12.50 8.07
C ASP A 192 -6.19 11.84 9.21
N TYR A 193 -5.63 10.65 8.97
CA TYR A 193 -4.70 9.97 9.88
C TYR A 193 -3.64 10.91 10.49
N SER A 194 -3.01 11.76 9.65
CA SER A 194 -1.99 12.72 10.10
C SER A 194 -2.57 13.76 11.06
N SER A 195 -3.80 14.23 10.80
CA SER A 195 -4.54 15.15 11.66
C SER A 195 -4.84 14.52 13.03
N LEU A 196 -5.24 13.24 13.04
CA LEU A 196 -5.50 12.50 14.28
C LEU A 196 -4.24 12.38 15.13
N VAL A 197 -3.13 11.91 14.55
CA VAL A 197 -1.84 11.80 15.25
C VAL A 197 -1.38 13.17 15.76
N MET A 198 -1.43 14.21 14.93
CA MET A 198 -1.04 15.56 15.35
C MET A 198 -1.90 16.09 16.50
N GLY A 199 -3.22 15.87 16.45
CA GLY A 199 -4.13 16.28 17.51
C GLY A 199 -3.85 15.55 18.82
N HIS A 200 -3.63 14.23 18.74
CA HIS A 200 -3.31 13.40 19.89
C HIS A 200 -1.96 13.74 20.51
N ARG A 201 -0.92 13.95 19.70
CA ARG A 201 0.40 14.42 20.16
C ARG A 201 0.29 15.78 20.82
N LEU A 202 -0.46 16.71 20.25
CA LEU A 202 -0.67 18.03 20.85
C LEU A 202 -1.33 17.93 22.24
N TYR A 203 -2.23 16.96 22.43
CA TYR A 203 -2.91 16.75 23.70
C TYR A 203 -2.04 16.03 24.75
N GLN A 204 -1.38 14.92 24.39
CA GLN A 204 -0.63 14.10 25.34
C GLN A 204 0.84 14.52 25.51
N THR A 205 1.50 14.88 24.41
CA THR A 205 2.94 15.17 24.35
C THR A 205 3.17 16.50 23.63
N PRO A 206 2.74 17.64 24.21
CA PRO A 206 2.85 18.95 23.56
C PRO A 206 4.31 19.38 23.32
N SER A 207 5.26 18.81 24.06
CA SER A 207 6.70 19.00 23.84
C SER A 207 7.27 18.21 22.66
N GLY A 208 6.52 17.23 22.14
CA GLY A 208 6.95 16.40 21.02
C GLY A 208 7.06 17.19 19.72
N ILE A 209 8.16 17.02 18.99
CA ILE A 209 8.38 17.76 17.75
C ILE A 209 7.43 17.22 16.68
N THR A 210 6.70 18.14 16.05
CA THR A 210 5.78 17.82 14.95
C THR A 210 6.05 18.79 13.82
N TYR A 211 6.63 18.31 12.73
CA TYR A 211 6.94 19.15 11.58
C TYR A 211 5.68 19.41 10.76
N ARG A 212 5.54 20.60 10.18
CA ARG A 212 4.46 20.91 9.22
C ARG A 212 5.05 21.59 7.99
N PRO A 213 5.71 20.82 7.10
CA PRO A 213 6.31 21.41 5.90
C PRO A 213 5.22 22.03 5.02
N ASP A 214 5.37 23.33 4.71
CA ASP A 214 4.51 24.02 3.74
C ASP A 214 4.86 23.55 2.32
N ARG A 215 4.01 22.71 1.75
CA ARG A 215 4.30 22.01 0.49
C ARG A 215 4.15 22.90 -0.74
N GLY A 216 3.36 23.96 -0.66
CA GLY A 216 3.26 24.91 -1.78
C GLY A 216 4.56 25.65 -2.03
N LYS A 217 5.37 25.89 -0.99
CA LYS A 217 6.67 26.59 -1.08
C LYS A 217 7.86 25.64 -1.16
N ASN A 218 7.81 24.50 -0.49
CA ASN A 218 8.95 23.58 -0.45
C ASN A 218 9.15 22.82 -1.78
N VAL A 219 8.07 22.57 -2.53
CA VAL A 219 8.17 21.90 -3.84
C VAL A 219 8.93 22.78 -4.85
N THR A 220 8.78 24.10 -4.83
CA THR A 220 9.52 24.99 -5.74
C THR A 220 11.02 25.00 -5.47
N ASP A 221 11.45 24.92 -4.20
CA ASP A 221 12.88 24.90 -3.83
C ASP A 221 13.55 23.54 -4.06
N ILE A 222 12.85 22.44 -3.81
CA ILE A 222 13.41 21.08 -3.95
C ILE A 222 13.35 20.58 -5.41
N SER A 223 12.33 20.97 -6.18
CA SER A 223 12.10 20.49 -7.56
C SER A 223 13.00 21.12 -8.63
N GLY A 224 13.88 22.06 -8.29
CA GLY A 224 14.83 22.66 -9.22
C GLY A 224 15.78 21.67 -9.91
N ARG A 225 15.80 20.39 -9.50
CA ARG A 225 16.77 19.40 -9.99
C ARG A 225 16.23 18.21 -10.80
N ASN A 226 14.94 17.86 -10.82
CA ASN A 226 14.48 16.71 -11.64
C ASN A 226 13.00 16.80 -12.06
N LYS A 227 12.74 16.90 -13.37
CA LYS A 227 11.39 17.04 -13.98
C LYS A 227 10.73 15.71 -14.39
N HIS A 228 11.31 14.57 -14.05
CA HIS A 228 10.82 13.27 -14.52
C HIS A 228 10.66 12.29 -13.36
N ASN A 229 9.50 12.34 -12.69
CA ASN A 229 8.84 11.15 -12.14
C ASN A 229 7.48 11.52 -11.56
N SER A 230 6.44 11.00 -12.20
CA SER A 230 5.03 11.20 -11.85
C SER A 230 4.53 9.99 -11.07
N TYR A 231 4.49 10.06 -9.74
CA TYR A 231 3.75 9.12 -8.92
C TYR A 231 3.18 9.84 -7.70
N ALA A 232 1.87 9.72 -7.49
CA ALA A 232 1.22 10.07 -6.24
C ALA A 232 1.26 8.83 -5.35
N ASN A 233 1.83 8.88 -4.15
CA ASN A 233 1.48 7.98 -3.05
C ASN A 233 2.07 8.40 -1.69
N CYS A 234 1.33 8.07 -0.64
CA CYS A 234 1.14 8.84 0.59
C CYS A 234 1.84 8.24 1.82
N LYS A 235 2.42 9.14 2.65
CA LYS A 235 2.51 9.14 4.14
C LYS A 235 3.77 8.63 4.89
N ILE A 236 4.21 9.53 5.79
CA ILE A 236 4.75 9.40 7.17
C ILE A 236 6.14 8.81 7.40
N ILE A 237 6.94 9.61 8.10
CA ILE A 237 8.25 9.27 8.65
C ILE A 237 8.25 9.69 10.13
N LYS A 238 8.45 8.71 11.01
CA LYS A 238 8.84 8.94 12.40
C LYS A 238 10.36 8.97 12.44
N VAL A 239 10.92 9.90 13.19
CA VAL A 239 12.37 10.06 13.36
C VAL A 239 12.64 9.96 14.86
N THR A 240 13.32 8.90 15.29
CA THR A 240 13.69 8.72 16.70
C THR A 240 15.17 8.99 16.91
N GLY A 241 15.45 9.88 17.85
CA GLY A 241 16.80 10.19 18.30
C GLY A 241 17.07 9.45 19.60
N LEU A 242 17.77 8.32 19.52
CA LEU A 242 18.43 7.61 20.62
C LEU A 242 17.77 7.80 22.02
N SER A 243 16.74 7.01 22.31
CA SER A 243 16.48 6.57 23.67
C SER A 243 16.47 5.04 23.66
N SER A 244 17.52 4.48 24.24
CA SER A 244 17.89 3.07 24.31
C SER A 244 16.96 2.22 25.19
N SER A 245 15.66 2.50 25.19
CA SER A 245 14.71 1.92 26.16
C SER A 245 13.67 0.99 25.54
N ILE A 246 13.68 0.78 24.21
CA ILE A 246 12.69 -0.06 23.50
C ILE A 246 13.37 -1.07 22.54
N LEU A 247 14.63 -1.42 22.79
CA LEU A 247 15.29 -2.58 22.17
C LEU A 247 15.90 -3.46 23.26
#